data_AF-A0A365H3J0-F1
#
_entry.id   AF-A0A365H3J0-F1
#
_cell.length_a   1.000
_cell.length_b   1.000
_cell.length_c   1.000
_cell.angle_alpha   90.00
_cell.angle_beta   90.00
_cell.angle_gamma   90.00
#
_symmetry.space_group_name_H-M   'P 1'
#
loop_
_entity.id
_entity.type
_entity.pdbx_description
1 polymer ?
#
loop_
_entity_poly.entity_id
_entity_poly.type
_entity_poly.pdbx_seq_one_letter_code
_entity_poly.pdbx_strand_id
1 'polypeptide(L)' 'MGLLTMIVALPALPVLGVVRIGELLQEQAERELRGPAALRRELEKVEQERAAGLISAEEEARATEEILGRAFPAR' A
#
# COMPACT_ATOMS: atom_id res chain seq x y z
N MET A 1 4.71 -19.05 -34.97
CA MET A 1 3.62 -19.23 -33.98
C MET A 1 3.03 -17.88 -33.59
N GLY A 2 2.46 -17.12 -34.54
CA GLY A 2 2.12 -15.69 -34.32
C GLY A 2 0.63 -15.35 -34.46
N LEU A 3 -0.04 -15.86 -35.50
CA LEU A 3 -1.43 -15.49 -35.81
C LEU A 3 -2.44 -16.57 -35.41
N LEU A 4 -2.14 -17.85 -35.66
CA LEU A 4 -3.01 -18.96 -35.26
C LEU A 4 -3.19 -19.02 -33.74
N THR A 5 -2.11 -18.77 -32.98
CA THR A 5 -2.17 -18.69 -31.52
C THR A 5 -3.07 -17.55 -31.03
N MET A 6 -3.06 -16.39 -31.71
CA MET A 6 -3.91 -15.26 -31.34
C MET A 6 -5.39 -15.54 -31.59
N ILE A 7 -5.72 -16.28 -32.65
CA ILE A 7 -7.10 -16.70 -32.95
C ILE A 7 -7.60 -17.70 -31.90
N VAL A 8 -6.75 -18.66 -31.51
CA VAL A 8 -7.10 -19.64 -30.46
C VAL A 8 -7.20 -18.98 -29.08
N ALA A 9 -6.38 -17.97 -28.81
CA ALA A 9 -6.43 -17.21 -27.55
C ALA A 9 -7.53 -16.14 -27.53
N LEU A 10 -8.14 -15.81 -28.68
CA LEU A 10 -9.15 -14.75 -28.82
C LEU A 10 -10.32 -14.91 -27.82
N PRO A 11 -10.87 -16.13 -27.61
CA PRO A 11 -11.94 -16.33 -26.63
C PRO A 11 -11.50 -16.13 -25.18
N ALA A 12 -10.20 -16.23 -24.88
CA ALA A 12 -9.63 -16.04 -23.55
C ALA A 12 -9.26 -14.57 -23.25
N LEU A 13 -9.33 -13.67 -24.24
CA LEU A 13 -9.07 -12.24 -24.06
C LEU A 13 -9.87 -11.58 -22.92
N PRO A 14 -11.15 -11.91 -22.68
CA PRO A 14 -11.88 -11.35 -21.54
C PRO A 14 -11.26 -11.72 -20.18
N VAL A 15 -10.81 -12.97 -20.03
CA VAL A 15 -10.15 -13.44 -18.80
C VAL A 15 -8.84 -12.70 -18.59
N LEU A 16 -8.05 -12.54 -19.65
CA LEU A 16 -6.82 -11.74 -19.63
C LEU A 16 -7.11 -10.29 -19.23
N GLY A 17 -8.23 -9.71 -19.69
CA GLY A 17 -8.67 -8.37 -19.29
C GLY A 17 -8.97 -8.24 -17.79
N VAL A 18 -9.65 -9.23 -17.20
CA VAL A 18 -9.93 -9.25 -15.75
C VAL A 18 -8.64 -9.34 -14.94
N VAL A 19 -7.69 -10.18 -15.34
CA VAL A 19 -6.38 -10.28 -14.67
C VAL A 19 -5.68 -8.93 -14.65
N ARG A 20 -5.66 -8.21 -15.78
CA ARG A 20 -5.06 -6.87 -15.86
C ARG A 20 -5.74 -5.86 -14.94
N ILE A 21 -7.07 -5.91 -14.81
CA ILE A 21 -7.80 -5.06 -13.85
C ILE A 21 -7.41 -5.42 -12.41
N GLY A 22 -7.29 -6.71 -12.10
CA GLY A 22 -6.82 -7.18 -10.81
C GLY A 22 -5.43 -6.66 -10.45
N GLU A 23 -4.50 -6.71 -11.40
CA GLU A 23 -3.14 -6.14 -11.25
C GLU A 23 -3.20 -4.64 -10.95
N LEU A 24 -3.99 -3.88 -11.71
CA LEU A 24 -4.16 -2.44 -11.48
C LEU A 24 -4.75 -2.14 -10.10
N LEU A 25 -5.78 -2.89 -9.68
CA LEU A 25 -6.38 -2.74 -8.35
C LEU A 25 -5.39 -3.09 -7.24
N GLN A 26 -4.60 -4.15 -7.41
CA GLN A 26 -3.55 -4.54 -6.47
C GLN A 26 -2.53 -3.41 -6.32
N GLU A 27 -2.05 -2.84 -7.42
CA GLU A 27 -1.10 -1.73 -7.35
C GLU A 27 -1.70 -0.50 -6.63
N GLN A 28 -2.97 -0.18 -6.87
CA GLN A 28 -3.63 0.93 -6.17
C GLN A 28 -3.81 0.62 -4.68
N ALA A 29 -4.20 -0.60 -4.33
CA ALA A 29 -4.30 -1.03 -2.93
C ALA A 29 -2.94 -0.97 -2.24
N GLU A 30 -1.88 -1.42 -2.91
CA GLU A 30 -0.51 -1.36 -2.38
C GLU A 30 -0.05 0.09 -2.18
N ARG A 31 -0.38 0.99 -3.12
CA ARG A 31 -0.16 2.44 -2.98
C ARG A 31 -0.99 3.05 -1.85
N GLU A 32 -2.21 2.61 -1.61
CA GLU A 32 -3.04 3.14 -0.54
C GLU A 32 -2.58 2.65 0.85
N LEU A 33 -2.21 1.36 0.94
CA LEU A 33 -1.76 0.71 2.17
C LEU A 33 -0.31 1.06 2.55
N ARG A 34 0.55 1.33 1.58
CA ARG A 34 1.97 1.68 1.81
C ARG A 34 2.33 3.11 1.44
N GLY A 35 1.35 3.91 1.01
CA GLY A 35 1.58 5.28 0.57
C GLY A 35 1.46 6.33 1.67
N PRO A 36 1.59 7.61 1.29
CA PRO A 36 1.61 8.74 2.23
C PRO A 36 0.36 8.85 3.12
N ALA A 37 -0.79 8.36 2.64
CA ALA A 37 -2.05 8.39 3.38
C ALA A 37 -2.10 7.35 4.52
N ALA A 38 -1.51 6.17 4.34
CA ALA A 38 -1.38 5.19 5.42
C ALA A 38 -0.43 5.70 6.51
N LEU A 39 0.70 6.29 6.10
CA LEU A 39 1.67 6.90 7.01
C LEU A 39 1.04 8.00 7.88
N ARG A 40 0.26 8.91 7.27
CA ARG A 40 -0.47 9.96 8.01
C ARG A 40 -1.45 9.37 9.02
N ARG A 41 -2.20 8.33 8.64
CA ARG A 41 -3.14 7.63 9.54
C ARG A 41 -2.43 6.98 10.73
N GLU A 42 -1.26 6.36 10.52
CA GLU A 42 -0.46 5.79 11.61
C GLU A 42 0.03 6.88 12.58
N LEU A 43 0.54 8.01 12.06
CA LEU A 43 0.99 9.13 12.90
C LEU A 43 -0.16 9.77 13.69
N GLU A 44 -1.32 9.98 13.05
CA GLU A 44 -2.52 10.50 13.73
C GLU A 44 -2.97 9.58 14.87
N LYS A 45 -2.82 8.26 14.72
CA LYS A 45 -3.15 7.31 15.78
C LYS A 45 -2.23 7.46 17.00
N VAL A 46 -0.93 7.61 16.78
CA VAL A 46 0.05 7.82 17.87
C VAL A 46 -0.23 9.13 18.60
N GLU A 47 -0.52 10.21 17.86
CA GLU A 47 -0.92 11.51 18.44
C GLU A 47 -2.21 11.40 19.26
N GLN A 48 -3.21 10.64 18.79
CA GLN A 48 -4.43 10.38 19.55
C GLN A 48 -4.16 9.59 20.82
N GLU A 49 -3.31 8.57 20.78
CA GLU A 49 -2.92 7.79 21.96
C GLU A 49 -2.20 8.66 22.99
N ARG A 50 -1.34 9.57 22.55
CA ARG A 50 -0.65 10.54 23.41
C ARG A 50 -1.61 11.57 24.00
N ALA A 51 -2.52 12.10 23.19
CA ALA A 51 -3.58 13.02 23.65
C ALA A 51 -4.53 12.36 24.65
N ALA A 52 -4.77 11.05 24.52
CA ALA A 52 -5.52 10.24 25.47
C ALA A 52 -4.72 9.86 26.73
N GLY A 53 -3.41 10.18 26.79
CA GLY A 53 -2.52 9.84 27.89
C GLY A 53 -2.20 8.34 27.98
N LEU A 54 -2.42 7.58 26.90
CA LEU A 54 -2.14 6.15 26.82
C LEU A 54 -0.65 5.86 26.62
N ILE A 55 0.08 6.83 26.05
CA ILE A 55 1.53 6.76 25.84
C ILE A 55 2.19 8.05 26.34
N SER A 56 3.42 7.90 26.83
CA SER A 56 4.29 9.02 27.21
C SER A 56 4.88 9.72 25.97
N ALA A 57 5.38 10.93 26.15
CA ALA A 57 6.04 11.69 25.08
C ALA A 57 7.27 10.97 24.51
N GLU A 58 7.95 10.16 25.32
CA GLU A 58 9.12 9.42 24.87
C GLU A 58 8.73 8.16 24.07
N GLU A 59 7.61 7.52 24.42
CA GLU A 59 7.01 6.43 23.65
C GLU A 59 6.45 6.92 22.31
N GLU A 60 5.79 8.08 22.30
CA GLU A 60 5.34 8.77 21.08
C GLU A 60 6.51 9.07 20.13
N ALA A 61 7.61 9.61 20.66
CA ALA A 61 8.79 9.93 19.86
C ALA A 61 9.40 8.68 19.21
N ARG A 62 9.54 7.59 19.97
CA ARG A 62 10.04 6.30 19.44
C ARG A 62 9.10 5.70 18.40
N ALA A 63 7.80 5.70 18.65
CA ALA A 63 6.81 5.19 17.70
C ALA A 63 6.82 6.00 16.39
N THR A 64 6.92 7.32 16.49
CA THR A 64 7.02 8.22 15.33
C THR A 64 8.28 7.96 14.52
N GLU A 65 9.43 7.80 15.20
CA GLU A 65 10.71 7.48 14.55
C GLU A 65 10.66 6.13 13.83
N GLU A 66 10.06 5.10 14.43
CA GLU A 66 9.89 3.79 13.80
C GLU A 66 9.01 3.86 12.54
N ILE A 67 7.88 4.56 12.64
CA ILE A 67 6.94 4.78 11.53
C ILE A 67 7.63 5.50 10.37
N LEU A 68 8.39 6.58 10.65
CA LEU A 68 9.12 7.34 9.64
C LEU A 68 10.30 6.55 9.05
N GLY A 69 11.03 5.80 9.89
CA GLY A 69 12.16 4.97 9.45
C GLY A 69 11.75 3.87 8.47
N ARG A 70 10.54 3.31 8.65
CA ARG A 70 9.96 2.34 7.69
C ARG A 70 9.59 2.98 6.36
N ALA A 71 9.09 4.21 6.37
CA ALA A 71 8.65 4.93 5.17
C ALA A 71 9.81 5.54 4.37
N PHE A 72 10.89 5.95 5.04
CA PHE A 72 12.07 6.58 4.45
C PHE A 72 13.34 5.89 4.93
N PRO A 73 13.62 4.65 4.46
CA PRO A 73 14.88 3.99 4.79
C PRO A 73 16.05 4.84 4.27
N ALA A 74 17.02 5.11 5.13
CA ALA A 74 18.25 5.78 4.74
C ALA A 74 18.91 4.99 3.59
N ARG A 75 19.11 5.65 2.44
CA ARG A 75 19.85 5.09 1.29
C ARG A 75 21.34 5.13 1.52
#